data_AF-A0A9P0CT85-F1
#
_entry.id   AF-A0A9P0CT85-F1
#
_cell.length_a   1.000
_cell.length_b   1.000
_cell.length_c   1.000
_cell.angle_alpha   90.00
_cell.angle_beta   90.00
_cell.angle_gamma   90.00
#
_symmetry.space_group_name_H-M   'P 1'
#
loop_
_entity.id
_entity.type
_entity.pdbx_description
1 polymer ?
#
loop_
_entity_poly.entity_id
_entity_poly.type
_entity_poly.pdbx_seq_one_letter_code
_entity_poly.pdbx_strand_id
1 'polypeptide(L)'
;MVIVTQPDSACAQIATDGKKIDLVKFKLLLEETRQLYLSLYSWYYMPSSLHKVLMHGCDIIDFFDLPIELLSEEALEATHKNIRNSRLYHTRKTNRIHTNLDLIKYLLLNSDPSVSKHRKTASKQLHANLTDTKAFMVDDAAPSFTQSDLNIFFLEDLELHE
;
A
#
# COMPACT_ATOMS: atom_id res chain seq x y z
N MET A 1 20.57 -15.83 21.92
CA MET A 1 21.17 -15.75 20.56
C MET A 1 19.99 -15.73 19.59
N VAL A 2 19.36 -14.57 19.48
CA VAL A 2 18.20 -14.36 18.60
C VAL A 2 18.74 -14.29 17.20
N ILE A 3 18.24 -15.16 16.33
CA ILE A 3 18.46 -15.06 14.89
C ILE A 3 17.80 -13.74 14.50
N VAL A 4 18.59 -12.66 14.43
CA VAL A 4 18.17 -11.44 13.74
C VAL A 4 17.97 -11.89 12.30
N THR A 5 16.72 -12.16 11.95
CA THR A 5 16.30 -12.28 10.57
C THR A 5 16.87 -11.09 9.84
N GLN A 6 17.54 -11.34 8.72
CA GLN A 6 18.34 -10.34 8.00
C GLN A 6 17.59 -8.98 7.94
N PRO A 7 18.25 -7.86 8.28
CA PRO A 7 17.61 -6.55 8.44
C PRO A 7 16.91 -6.06 7.16
N ASP A 8 17.30 -6.61 6.00
CA ASP A 8 16.65 -6.40 4.70
C ASP A 8 15.18 -6.86 4.68
N SER A 9 14.88 -8.03 5.24
CA SER A 9 13.51 -8.56 5.31
C SER A 9 12.62 -7.79 6.30
N ALA A 10 13.22 -7.26 7.37
CA ALA A 10 12.51 -6.49 8.38
C ALA A 10 12.03 -5.13 7.83
N CYS A 11 12.88 -4.43 7.08
CA CYS A 11 12.54 -3.13 6.49
C CYS A 11 11.33 -3.24 5.53
N ALA A 12 11.34 -4.25 4.66
CA ALA A 12 10.24 -4.49 3.74
C ALA A 12 8.94 -4.83 4.47
N GLN A 13 9.02 -5.65 5.52
CA GLN A 13 7.83 -6.04 6.30
C GLN A 13 7.22 -4.87 7.08
N ILE A 14 8.05 -4.00 7.67
CA ILE A 14 7.61 -2.80 8.38
C ILE A 14 6.84 -1.87 7.43
N ALA A 15 7.31 -1.76 6.18
CA ALA A 15 6.62 -1.01 5.14
C ALA A 15 5.33 -1.69 4.62
N THR A 16 5.04 -2.94 5.04
CA THR A 16 3.89 -3.75 4.58
C THR A 16 2.89 -4.16 5.69
N ASP A 17 2.98 -3.60 6.91
CA ASP A 17 2.04 -3.90 8.02
C ASP A 17 0.88 -2.89 8.24
N GLY A 18 0.89 -1.76 7.54
CA GLY A 18 -0.27 -0.91 7.26
C GLY A 18 -0.57 0.12 8.34
N LYS A 19 0.30 0.19 9.35
CA LYS A 19 0.16 1.09 10.50
C LYS A 19 1.22 2.19 10.46
N LYS A 20 1.04 3.19 11.31
CA LYS A 20 2.02 4.26 11.46
C LYS A 20 3.33 3.73 12.04
N ILE A 21 4.43 4.15 11.42
CA ILE A 21 5.79 3.72 11.75
C ILE A 21 6.43 4.77 12.67
N ASP A 22 7.13 4.31 13.70
CA ASP A 22 7.97 5.17 14.53
C ASP A 22 9.23 5.58 13.75
N LEU A 23 9.24 6.83 13.29
CA LEU A 23 10.30 7.39 12.44
C LEU A 23 11.69 7.31 13.07
N VAL A 24 11.79 7.46 14.40
CA VAL A 24 13.08 7.50 15.10
C VAL A 24 13.74 6.13 15.09
N LYS A 25 12.98 5.09 15.45
CA LYS A 25 13.47 3.71 15.43
C LYS A 25 13.73 3.23 14.02
N PHE A 26 12.88 3.60 13.07
CA PHE A 26 13.04 3.22 11.67
C PHE A 26 14.31 3.84 11.07
N LYS A 27 14.62 5.11 11.39
CA LYS A 27 15.85 5.77 10.94
C LYS A 27 17.11 5.08 11.43
N LEU A 28 17.14 4.66 12.70
CA LEU A 28 18.26 3.91 13.26
C LEU A 28 18.45 2.57 12.54
N LEU A 29 17.36 1.85 12.29
CA LEU A 29 17.39 0.59 11.56
C LEU A 29 17.94 0.75 10.13
N LEU A 30 17.50 1.77 9.39
CA LEU A 30 18.00 2.04 8.03
C LEU A 30 19.49 2.36 8.03
N GLU A 31 19.95 3.15 8.99
CA GLU A 31 21.36 3.54 9.12
C GLU A 31 22.26 2.35 9.47
N GLU A 32 21.84 1.50 10.42
CA GLU A 32 22.54 0.25 10.74
C GLU A 32 22.61 -0.69 9.52
N THR A 33 21.50 -0.83 8.79
CA THR A 33 21.43 -1.65 7.58
C THR A 33 22.34 -1.11 6.48
N ARG A 34 22.42 0.21 6.32
CA ARG A 34 23.29 0.88 5.35
C ARG A 34 24.77 0.65 5.67
N GLN A 35 25.16 0.78 6.94
CA GLN A 35 26.54 0.51 7.38
C GLN A 35 26.91 -0.96 7.17
N LEU A 36 26.00 -1.87 7.50
CA LEU A 36 26.18 -3.30 7.26
C LEU A 36 26.38 -3.59 5.77
N TYR A 37 25.54 -3.02 4.90
CA TYR A 37 25.67 -3.17 3.45
C TYR A 37 27.04 -2.72 2.93
N LEU A 38 27.51 -1.53 3.35
CA LEU A 38 28.81 -1.00 2.93
C LEU A 38 29.98 -1.86 3.42
N SER A 39 29.87 -2.45 4.61
CA SER A 39 30.91 -3.34 5.14
C SER A 39 31.01 -4.68 4.41
N LEU A 40 29.86 -5.27 4.02
CA LEU A 40 29.81 -6.58 3.38
C LEU A 40 30.03 -6.50 1.86
N TYR A 41 29.51 -5.45 1.24
CA TYR A 41 29.42 -5.32 -0.22
C TYR A 41 30.02 -4.02 -0.72
N SER A 42 31.19 -3.63 -0.20
CA SER A 42 31.91 -2.42 -0.63
C SER A 42 32.28 -2.39 -2.12
N TRP A 43 32.37 -3.56 -2.75
CA TRP A 43 32.71 -3.74 -4.15
C TRP A 43 31.54 -3.52 -5.12
N TYR A 44 30.30 -3.46 -4.61
CA TYR A 44 29.10 -3.33 -5.44
C TYR A 44 28.40 -1.99 -5.19
N TYR A 45 28.01 -1.31 -6.27
CA TYR A 45 27.27 -0.07 -6.16
C TYR A 45 25.83 -0.33 -5.73
N MET A 46 25.36 0.43 -4.75
CA MET A 46 24.00 0.33 -4.25
C MET A 46 22.98 0.60 -5.38
N PRO A 47 22.01 -0.30 -5.63
CA PRO A 47 21.00 -0.07 -6.65
C PRO A 47 20.10 1.10 -6.25
N SER A 48 19.61 1.85 -7.23
CA SER A 48 18.87 3.10 -7.01
C SER A 48 17.63 2.93 -6.13
N SER A 49 16.92 1.80 -6.25
CA SER A 49 15.77 1.47 -5.38
C SER A 49 16.19 1.31 -3.92
N LEU A 50 17.28 0.57 -3.66
CA LEU A 50 17.77 0.34 -2.30
C LEU A 50 18.35 1.63 -1.70
N HIS A 51 19.03 2.44 -2.52
CA HIS A 51 19.50 3.76 -2.12
C HIS A 51 18.35 4.68 -1.68
N LYS A 52 17.27 4.75 -2.47
CA LYS A 52 16.08 5.54 -2.10
C LYS A 52 15.46 5.05 -0.80
N VAL A 53 15.35 3.74 -0.58
CA VAL A 53 14.81 3.19 0.66
C VAL A 53 15.71 3.48 1.86
N LEU A 54 17.02 3.19 1.78
CA LEU A 54 17.92 3.36 2.92
C LEU A 54 18.26 4.82 3.23
N MET A 55 18.34 5.70 2.22
CA MET A 55 18.73 7.09 2.41
C MET A 55 17.53 8.03 2.56
N HIS A 56 16.46 7.80 1.79
CA HIS A 56 15.30 8.69 1.74
C HIS A 56 14.02 8.05 2.29
N GLY A 57 14.07 6.79 2.76
CA GLY A 57 12.87 6.08 3.22
C GLY A 57 12.16 6.79 4.37
N CYS A 58 12.89 7.31 5.35
CA CYS A 58 12.31 8.10 6.44
C CYS A 58 11.67 9.40 5.95
N ASP A 59 12.37 10.14 5.09
CA ASP A 59 11.87 11.43 4.56
C ASP A 59 10.60 11.23 3.74
N ILE A 60 10.52 10.12 3.00
CA ILE A 60 9.34 9.73 2.22
C ILE A 60 8.16 9.43 3.15
N ILE A 61 8.38 8.65 4.22
CA ILE A 61 7.31 8.30 5.17
C ILE A 61 6.82 9.55 5.92
N ASP A 62 7.71 10.46 6.28
CA ASP A 62 7.35 11.72 6.96
C ASP A 62 6.53 12.66 6.07
N PHE A 63 6.75 12.62 4.76
CA PHE A 63 6.01 13.44 3.79
C PHE A 63 4.57 12.96 3.54
N PHE A 64 4.26 11.68 3.73
CA PHE A 64 2.95 11.11 3.43
C PHE A 64 2.10 10.91 4.69
N ASP A 65 0.88 11.47 4.69
CA ASP A 65 -0.09 11.29 5.80
C ASP A 65 -0.65 9.85 5.89
N LEU A 66 -0.60 9.11 4.78
CA LEU A 66 -1.14 7.76 4.65
C LEU A 66 -0.03 6.72 4.75
N PRO A 67 -0.31 5.53 5.32
CA PRO A 67 0.66 4.45 5.35
C PRO A 67 1.03 4.03 3.93
N ILE A 68 2.31 3.72 3.71
CA ILE A 68 2.88 3.51 2.38
C ILE A 68 2.22 2.36 1.61
N GLU A 69 1.73 1.33 2.32
CA GLU A 69 0.94 0.25 1.71
C GLU A 69 -0.32 0.69 1.01
N LEU A 70 -1.01 1.69 1.56
CA LEU A 70 -2.26 2.16 0.96
C LEU A 70 -1.97 2.91 -0.35
N LEU A 71 -0.74 3.40 -0.51
CA LEU A 71 -0.22 4.02 -1.73
C LEU A 71 0.42 3.01 -2.69
N SER A 72 0.36 1.71 -2.39
CA SER A 72 1.03 0.67 -3.18
C SER A 72 0.39 0.43 -4.54
N GLU A 73 1.23 0.21 -5.56
CA GLU A 73 0.82 -0.17 -6.91
C GLU A 73 0.36 -1.64 -7.01
N GLU A 74 0.72 -2.49 -6.04
CA GLU A 74 0.41 -3.93 -6.03
C GLU A 74 -1.09 -4.22 -6.20
N ALA A 75 -1.94 -3.37 -5.62
CA ALA A 75 -3.39 -3.48 -5.76
C ALA A 75 -3.83 -3.30 -7.23
N LEU A 76 -3.24 -2.35 -7.95
CA LEU A 76 -3.52 -2.11 -9.36
C LEU A 76 -3.01 -3.26 -10.23
N GLU A 77 -1.80 -3.77 -9.98
CA GLU A 77 -1.25 -4.87 -10.76
C GLU A 77 -2.07 -6.16 -10.60
N ALA A 78 -2.58 -6.44 -9.39
CA ALA A 78 -3.50 -7.54 -9.16
C ALA A 78 -4.78 -7.42 -10.00
N THR A 79 -5.29 -6.20 -10.21
CA THR A 79 -6.48 -5.97 -11.04
C THR A 79 -6.22 -6.20 -12.53
N HIS A 80 -4.98 -6.06 -13.04
CA HIS A 80 -4.65 -6.31 -14.44
C HIS A 80 -4.99 -7.75 -14.89
N LYS A 81 -4.87 -8.73 -14.00
CA LYS A 81 -5.31 -10.10 -14.27
C LYS A 81 -6.83 -10.17 -14.48
N ASN A 82 -7.59 -9.45 -13.65
CA ASN A 82 -9.04 -9.38 -13.76
C ASN A 82 -9.46 -8.67 -15.04
N ILE A 83 -8.82 -7.55 -15.40
CA ILE A 83 -9.09 -6.81 -16.65
C ILE A 83 -8.92 -7.72 -17.88
N ARG A 84 -7.83 -8.51 -17.94
CA ARG A 84 -7.61 -9.46 -19.03
C ARG A 84 -8.73 -10.50 -19.13
N ASN A 85 -9.16 -11.05 -18.00
CA ASN A 85 -10.26 -12.01 -17.93
C ASN A 85 -11.61 -11.38 -18.30
N SER A 86 -11.89 -10.17 -17.81
CA SER A 86 -13.11 -9.42 -18.13
C SER A 86 -13.21 -9.13 -19.61
N ARG A 87 -12.13 -8.69 -20.24
CA ARG A 87 -12.07 -8.50 -21.70
C ARG A 87 -12.28 -9.80 -22.49
N LEU A 88 -11.84 -10.95 -21.97
CA LEU A 88 -11.97 -12.21 -22.70
C LEU A 88 -13.40 -12.77 -22.67
N TYR A 89 -14.05 -12.70 -21.50
CA TYR A 89 -15.30 -13.41 -21.21
C TYR A 89 -16.54 -12.51 -21.03
N HIS A 90 -16.38 -11.25 -20.66
CA HIS A 90 -17.49 -10.39 -20.23
C HIS A 90 -17.83 -9.24 -21.20
N THR A 91 -17.00 -9.03 -22.24
CA THR A 91 -17.21 -7.95 -23.22
C THR A 91 -17.68 -8.48 -24.57
N ARG A 92 -18.51 -7.71 -25.28
CA ARG A 92 -18.90 -8.03 -26.65
C ARG A 92 -17.73 -7.81 -27.61
N LYS A 93 -17.56 -8.72 -28.58
CA LYS A 93 -16.47 -8.71 -29.57
C LYS A 93 -16.90 -8.21 -30.96
N THR A 94 -17.89 -7.32 -31.01
CA THR A 94 -18.46 -6.79 -32.26
C THR A 94 -17.67 -5.62 -32.82
N ASN A 95 -17.18 -4.71 -31.95
CA ASN A 95 -16.36 -3.56 -32.30
C ASN A 95 -15.48 -3.20 -31.10
N ARG A 96 -14.27 -2.68 -31.33
CA ARG A 96 -13.36 -2.18 -30.29
C ARG A 96 -14.02 -1.13 -29.39
N ILE A 97 -14.85 -0.25 -29.95
CA ILE A 97 -15.59 0.77 -29.16
C ILE A 97 -16.54 0.08 -28.18
N HIS A 98 -17.34 -0.88 -28.66
CA HIS A 98 -18.25 -1.65 -27.81
C HIS A 98 -17.51 -2.49 -26.78
N THR A 99 -16.39 -3.12 -27.16
CA THR A 99 -15.54 -3.89 -26.25
C THR A 99 -15.00 -3.02 -25.11
N ASN A 100 -14.45 -1.84 -25.43
CA ASN A 100 -13.90 -0.92 -24.43
C ASN A 100 -14.99 -0.36 -23.52
N LEU A 101 -16.16 -0.02 -24.07
CA LEU A 101 -17.29 0.48 -23.31
C LEU A 101 -17.82 -0.59 -22.33
N ASP A 102 -17.98 -1.84 -22.77
CA ASP A 102 -18.40 -2.93 -21.90
C ASP A 102 -17.35 -3.21 -20.81
N LEU A 103 -16.05 -3.13 -21.14
CA LEU A 103 -14.96 -3.30 -20.19
C LEU A 103 -14.99 -2.24 -19.09
N ILE A 104 -15.13 -0.96 -19.45
CA ILE A 104 -15.21 0.15 -18.49
C ILE A 104 -16.44 0.00 -17.60
N LYS A 105 -17.61 -0.34 -18.17
CA LYS A 105 -18.83 -0.58 -17.39
C LYS A 105 -18.65 -1.72 -16.38
N TYR A 106 -18.00 -2.81 -16.79
CA TYR A 106 -17.69 -3.91 -15.90
C TYR A 106 -16.77 -3.47 -14.75
N LEU A 107 -15.73 -2.70 -15.05
CA LEU A 107 -14.80 -2.21 -14.03
C LEU A 107 -15.48 -1.26 -13.04
N LEU A 108 -16.33 -0.35 -13.53
CA LEU A 108 -17.10 0.58 -12.69
C LEU A 108 -18.00 -0.17 -11.68
N LEU A 109 -18.74 -1.17 -12.15
CA LEU A 109 -19.58 -2.02 -11.29
C LEU A 109 -18.75 -2.84 -10.31
N ASN A 110 -17.55 -3.26 -10.73
CA ASN A 110 -16.66 -4.04 -9.90
C ASN A 110 -16.05 -3.19 -8.77
N SER A 111 -15.74 -1.92 -9.03
CA SER A 111 -15.16 -0.97 -8.06
C SER A 111 -16.18 -0.24 -7.19
N ASP A 112 -17.48 -0.34 -7.49
CA ASP A 112 -18.54 0.32 -6.73
C ASP A 112 -18.49 -0.09 -5.23
N PRO A 113 -18.32 0.87 -4.29
CA PRO A 113 -18.22 0.59 -2.87
C PRO A 113 -19.46 -0.09 -2.27
N SER A 114 -20.65 0.33 -2.72
CA SER A 114 -21.93 -0.23 -2.28
C SER A 114 -22.04 -1.69 -2.73
N VAL A 115 -21.76 -1.96 -4.00
CA VAL A 115 -21.78 -3.34 -4.53
C VAL A 115 -20.70 -4.20 -3.88
N SER A 116 -19.51 -3.64 -3.66
CA SER A 116 -18.38 -4.33 -3.01
C SER A 116 -18.73 -4.76 -1.59
N LYS A 117 -19.34 -3.87 -0.79
CA LYS A 117 -19.75 -4.13 0.60
C LYS A 117 -20.74 -5.30 0.73
N HIS A 118 -21.65 -5.45 -0.24
CA HIS A 118 -22.65 -6.53 -0.22
C HIS A 118 -22.16 -7.83 -0.87
N ARG A 119 -20.96 -7.83 -1.46
CA ARG A 119 -20.41 -8.99 -2.16
C ARG A 119 -19.83 -9.99 -1.16
N LYS A 120 -20.11 -11.27 -1.37
CA LYS A 120 -19.47 -12.34 -0.59
C LYS A 120 -17.99 -12.42 -0.98
N THR A 121 -17.10 -12.12 -0.05
CA THR A 121 -15.64 -12.27 -0.21
C THR A 121 -15.13 -13.45 0.60
N ALA A 122 -14.24 -14.25 0.03
CA ALA A 122 -13.53 -15.27 0.79
C ALA A 122 -12.47 -14.61 1.69
N SER A 123 -12.48 -14.91 2.99
CA SER A 123 -11.43 -14.44 3.90
C SER A 123 -10.14 -15.23 3.62
N LYS A 124 -9.05 -14.53 3.28
CA LYS A 124 -7.73 -15.15 3.25
C LYS A 124 -7.23 -15.33 4.69
N GLN A 125 -6.52 -16.43 4.94
CA GLN A 125 -5.78 -16.59 6.20
C GLN A 125 -4.59 -15.64 6.19
N LEU A 126 -4.45 -14.85 7.26
CA LEU A 126 -3.28 -14.01 7.47
C LEU A 126 -2.10 -14.90 7.85
N HIS A 127 -0.97 -14.74 7.17
CA HIS A 127 0.28 -15.35 7.61
C HIS A 127 0.82 -14.56 8.80
N ALA A 128 1.43 -15.23 9.78
CA ALA A 128 1.97 -14.55 10.95
C ALA A 128 3.16 -13.66 10.55
N ASN A 129 3.14 -12.40 11.02
CA ASN A 129 4.26 -11.47 10.92
C ASN A 129 5.41 -11.90 11.84
N LEU A 130 6.65 -11.55 11.46
CA LEU A 130 7.81 -11.73 12.33
C LEU A 130 7.64 -10.91 13.63
N THR A 131 8.03 -11.50 14.75
CA THR A 131 7.83 -10.93 16.09
C THR A 131 8.53 -9.57 16.28
N ASP A 132 9.63 -9.33 15.55
CA ASP A 132 10.50 -8.17 15.72
C ASP A 132 9.93 -6.88 15.11
N THR A 133 9.01 -6.95 14.14
CA THR A 133 8.48 -5.76 13.45
C THR A 133 7.54 -4.93 14.33
N LYS A 134 6.89 -5.56 15.32
CA LYS A 134 5.94 -4.90 16.22
C LYS A 134 6.58 -3.81 17.08
N ALA A 135 7.88 -3.88 17.33
CA ALA A 135 8.60 -2.89 18.16
C ALA A 135 8.76 -1.52 17.48
N PHE A 136 8.63 -1.47 16.16
CA PHE A 136 8.80 -0.28 15.31
C PHE A 136 7.49 0.45 15.03
N MET A 137 6.39 -0.04 15.57
CA MET A 137 5.06 0.48 15.32
C MET A 137 4.64 1.41 16.45
N VAL A 138 3.84 2.42 16.12
CA VAL A 138 3.10 3.18 17.13
C VAL A 138 1.83 2.41 17.45
N ASP A 139 1.62 2.11 18.73
CA ASP A 139 0.34 1.59 19.22
C ASP A 139 -0.69 2.74 19.23
N ASP A 140 -1.14 3.13 18.03
CA ASP A 140 -2.27 4.04 17.91
C ASP A 140 -3.54 3.24 18.25
N ALA A 141 -4.08 3.48 19.46
CA ALA A 141 -5.50 3.29 19.70
C ALA A 141 -6.24 3.99 18.56
N ALA A 142 -7.03 3.22 17.82
CA ALA A 142 -7.66 3.63 16.56
C ALA A 142 -8.10 5.11 16.60
N PRO A 143 -7.75 5.93 15.59
CA PRO A 143 -8.43 7.20 15.43
C PRO A 143 -9.91 6.89 15.26
N SER A 144 -10.72 7.23 16.26
CA SER A 144 -12.17 7.14 16.20
C SER A 144 -12.61 8.10 15.11
N PHE A 145 -12.83 7.59 13.90
CA PHE A 145 -13.44 8.35 12.81
C PHE A 145 -14.88 8.64 13.27
N THR A 146 -15.09 9.80 13.88
CA THR A 146 -16.42 10.25 14.25
C THR A 146 -17.14 10.66 12.96
N GLN A 147 -18.40 10.25 12.86
CA GLN A 147 -19.26 10.42 11.69
C GLN A 147 -19.42 11.88 11.22
N SER A 148 -18.94 12.84 12.01
CA SER A 148 -18.84 14.27 11.70
C SER A 148 -17.91 14.59 10.53
N ASP A 149 -16.87 13.80 10.31
CA ASP A 149 -15.78 14.19 9.39
C ASP A 149 -16.12 13.88 7.92
N LEU A 150 -17.13 13.05 7.69
CA LEU A 150 -17.71 12.78 6.37
C LEU A 150 -18.66 13.88 5.89
N ASN A 151 -19.17 14.73 6.79
CA ASN A 151 -20.09 15.80 6.43
C ASN A 151 -19.38 17.07 5.95
N ILE A 152 -18.09 17.25 6.26
CA ILE A 152 -17.35 18.44 5.82
C ILE A 152 -16.99 18.33 4.33
N PHE A 153 -16.68 17.14 3.84
CA PHE A 153 -16.31 16.94 2.43
C PHE A 153 -17.48 17.00 1.44
N PHE A 154 -18.73 16.89 1.91
CA PHE A 154 -19.92 16.93 1.05
C PHE A 154 -20.61 18.30 1.00
N LEU A 155 -20.25 19.23 1.89
CA LEU A 155 -20.95 20.52 2.02
C LEU A 155 -20.24 21.70 1.32
N GLU A 156 -18.97 21.56 0.93
CA GLU A 156 -18.25 22.65 0.25
C GLU A 156 -18.56 22.79 -1.26
N ASP A 157 -19.15 21.76 -1.88
CA ASP A 157 -19.47 21.75 -3.32
C ASP A 157 -20.85 22.36 -3.67
N LEU A 158 -21.60 22.92 -2.71
CA LEU A 158 -22.99 23.33 -2.90
C LEU A 158 -23.29 24.84 -2.73
N GLU A 159 -22.30 25.70 -2.49
CA GLU A 159 -22.51 27.16 -2.30
C GLU A 159 -21.92 28.08 -3.39
N LEU A 160 -21.55 27.57 -4.58
CA LEU A 160 -21.03 28.41 -5.69
C LEU A 160 -21.92 28.52 -6.93
N HIS A 161 -23.24 28.46 -6.77
CA HIS A 161 -24.17 28.90 -7.81
C HIS A 161 -25.48 29.44 -7.20
N GLU A 162 -25.50 30.73 -6.88
CA GLU A 162 -26.64 31.64 -7.04
C GLU A 162 -26.16 33.10 -7.08
#